data_AF-A0A3E0N3J7-F1
#
_entry.id   AF-A0A3E0N3J7-F1
#
_cell.length_a   1.000
_cell.length_b   1.000
_cell.length_c   1.000
_cell.angle_alpha   90.00
_cell.angle_beta   90.00
_cell.angle_gamma   90.00
#
_symmetry.space_group_name_H-M   'P 1'
#
loop_
_entity.id
_entity.type
_entity.pdbx_description
1 polymer ?
#
loop_
_entity_poly.entity_id
_entity_poly.type
_entity_poly.pdbx_seq_one_letter_code
_entity_poly.pdbx_strand_id
1 'polypeptide(L)'
;MLVYIYAADLFCSDCGEAIRQQLTRAGMAPEAPDDQRSYDSGEFPKRPYPDGGGESDLPQHCGAGADCMNAIEFPDGCRVGAWLENELTADGVEYVREAIREGGEVAELWAEFYCDYEL
;
A
#
# COMPACT_ATOMS: atom_id res chain seq x y z
N MET A 1 -3.28 7.86 -3.91
CA MET A 1 -2.62 8.00 -2.59
C MET A 1 -1.11 8.18 -2.76
N LEU A 2 -0.40 8.80 -1.80
CA LEU A 2 1.06 8.81 -1.71
C LEU A 2 1.57 7.57 -0.95
N VAL A 3 2.55 6.83 -1.50
CA VAL A 3 3.04 5.56 -0.92
C VAL A 3 4.56 5.49 -0.81
N TYR A 4 5.07 4.91 0.27
CA TYR A 4 6.50 4.66 0.47
C TYR A 4 6.84 3.22 0.07
N ILE A 5 8.01 3.02 -0.54
CA ILE A 5 8.56 1.68 -0.78
C ILE A 5 9.54 1.36 0.34
N TYR A 6 9.32 0.27 1.06
CA TYR A 6 10.23 -0.19 2.11
C TYR A 6 10.24 -1.71 2.22
N ALA A 7 11.42 -2.33 2.31
CA ALA A 7 11.57 -3.77 2.55
C ALA A 7 10.71 -4.68 1.65
N ALA A 8 10.65 -4.37 0.35
CA ALA A 8 9.86 -5.07 -0.67
C ALA A 8 8.32 -4.93 -0.55
N ASP A 9 7.84 -4.01 0.28
CA ASP A 9 6.42 -3.67 0.44
C ASP A 9 6.11 -2.19 0.17
N LEU A 10 4.82 -1.90 -0.02
CA LEU A 10 4.27 -0.55 -0.14
C LEU A 10 3.59 -0.12 1.17
N PHE A 11 3.84 1.10 1.61
CA PHE A 11 3.25 1.65 2.82
C PHE A 11 2.50 2.94 2.51
N CYS A 12 1.33 3.14 3.12
CA CYS A 12 0.65 4.44 3.06
C CYS A 12 1.54 5.54 3.68
N SER A 13 1.25 6.80 3.36
CA SER A 13 2.04 7.95 3.81
C SER A 13 2.36 7.94 5.30
N ASP A 14 1.36 7.64 6.12
CA ASP A 14 1.49 7.71 7.58
C ASP A 14 2.39 6.59 8.10
N CYS A 15 2.19 5.36 7.61
CA CYS A 15 3.03 4.22 7.98
C CYS A 15 4.47 4.41 7.51
N GLY A 16 4.68 4.84 6.27
CA GLY A 16 6.02 5.08 5.73
C GLY A 16 6.77 6.16 6.51
N GLU A 17 6.09 7.24 6.87
CA GLU A 17 6.66 8.32 7.67
C GLU A 17 6.96 7.87 9.12
N ALA A 18 6.07 7.09 9.74
CA ALA A 18 6.34 6.52 11.06
C ALA A 18 7.56 5.60 11.07
N ILE A 19 7.74 4.76 10.03
CA ILE A 19 8.93 3.93 9.88
C ILE A 19 10.18 4.80 9.75
N ARG A 20 10.16 5.85 8.91
CA ARG A 20 11.29 6.81 8.80
C ARG A 20 11.64 7.43 10.14
N GLN A 21 10.65 7.88 10.90
CA GLN A 21 10.86 8.47 12.23
C GLN A 21 11.46 7.46 13.21
N GLN A 22 10.98 6.21 13.21
CA GLN A 22 11.50 5.16 14.09
C GLN A 22 12.97 4.83 13.77
N LEU A 23 13.30 4.61 12.49
CA LEU A 23 14.66 4.32 12.05
C LEU A 23 15.61 5.49 12.33
N THR A 24 15.14 6.73 12.15
CA THR A 24 15.92 7.92 12.51
C THR A 24 16.22 7.98 14.01
N ARG A 25 15.22 7.73 14.87
CA ARG A 25 15.42 7.68 16.33
C ARG A 25 16.35 6.55 16.75
N ALA A 26 16.36 5.45 16.01
CA ALA A 26 17.25 4.31 16.24
C ALA A 26 18.69 4.54 15.72
N GLY A 27 18.97 5.68 15.06
CA GLY A 27 20.28 5.94 14.44
C GLY A 27 20.55 5.08 13.19
N MET A 28 19.48 4.55 12.56
CA MET A 28 19.54 3.70 11.37
C MET A 28 19.17 4.45 10.09
N ALA A 29 18.87 5.75 10.15
CA ALA A 29 18.66 6.55 8.96
C ALA A 29 19.98 6.70 8.17
N PRO A 30 19.93 6.69 6.82
CA PRO A 30 21.09 6.99 5.99
C PRO A 30 21.56 8.43 6.21
N GLU A 31 22.83 8.73 5.90
CA GLU A 31 23.43 10.05 6.10
C GLU A 31 22.69 11.15 5.30
N ALA A 32 22.21 10.81 4.10
CA ALA A 32 21.42 11.69 3.24
C ALA A 32 20.03 11.06 2.95
N PRO A 33 19.06 11.13 3.88
CA PRO A 33 17.76 10.46 3.77
C PRO A 33 16.84 11.04 2.70
N ASP A 34 17.24 12.16 2.10
CA ASP A 34 16.59 12.75 0.94
C ASP A 34 17.24 12.28 -0.37
N ASP A 35 18.49 11.81 -0.36
CA ASP A 35 19.12 11.26 -1.57
C ASP A 35 18.79 9.77 -1.74
N GLN A 36 17.65 9.49 -2.39
CA GLN A 36 17.16 8.13 -2.63
C GLN A 36 18.07 7.24 -3.49
N ARG A 37 19.13 7.81 -4.09
CA ARG A 37 20.13 7.04 -4.85
C ARG A 37 21.28 6.56 -3.96
N SER A 38 21.39 7.09 -2.74
CA SER A 38 22.45 6.76 -1.79
C SER A 38 22.15 5.55 -0.91
N TYR A 39 20.90 5.05 -0.92
CA TYR A 39 20.45 3.92 -0.10
C TYR A 39 19.39 3.09 -0.83
N ASP A 40 19.22 1.83 -0.42
CA ASP A 40 18.20 0.91 -0.93
C ASP A 40 16.90 0.96 -0.11
N SER A 41 15.79 0.59 -0.74
CA SER A 41 14.47 0.57 -0.05
C SER A 41 14.41 -0.48 1.05
N GLY A 42 15.36 -1.40 1.14
CA GLY A 42 15.50 -2.30 2.29
C GLY A 42 16.07 -1.63 3.54
N GLU A 43 16.78 -0.51 3.39
CA GLU A 43 17.49 0.17 4.48
C GLU A 43 16.62 1.25 5.12
N PHE A 44 15.92 2.03 4.29
CA PHE A 44 15.09 3.14 4.73
C PHE A 44 13.95 3.37 3.74
N PRO A 45 12.75 3.78 4.18
CA PRO A 45 11.63 4.01 3.27
C PRO A 45 11.98 5.05 2.19
N LYS A 46 11.82 4.66 0.93
CA LYS A 46 11.95 5.56 -0.22
C LYS A 46 10.72 6.47 -0.28
N ARG A 47 10.98 7.75 -0.64
CA ARG A 47 10.06 8.89 -0.60
C ARG A 47 8.70 8.53 -1.20
N PRO A 48 7.63 9.25 -0.82
CA PRO A 48 6.32 8.91 -1.30
C PRO A 48 6.23 9.04 -2.83
N TYR A 49 5.86 7.94 -3.48
CA TYR A 49 5.49 7.89 -4.89
C TYR A 49 3.98 8.17 -5.01
N PRO A 50 3.55 8.89 -6.05
CA PRO A 50 2.13 9.13 -6.30
C PRO A 50 1.43 7.87 -6.82
N ASP A 51 0.12 8.00 -7.09
CA ASP A 51 -0.69 7.05 -7.84
C ASP A 51 -0.65 5.62 -7.27
N GLY A 52 -0.59 5.50 -5.94
CA GLY A 52 -0.58 4.22 -5.26
C GLY A 52 0.65 3.36 -5.50
N GLY A 53 1.72 3.95 -6.06
CA GLY A 53 2.92 3.21 -6.49
C GLY A 53 2.88 2.79 -7.96
N GLY A 54 1.86 3.20 -8.71
CA GLY A 54 1.66 2.90 -10.13
C GLY A 54 0.77 1.70 -10.39
N GLU A 55 0.60 1.39 -11.67
CA GLU A 55 -0.23 0.28 -12.16
C GLU A 55 0.26 -1.08 -11.63
N SER A 56 -0.68 -1.97 -11.26
CA SER A 56 -0.36 -3.30 -10.73
C SER A 56 -1.37 -4.37 -11.14
N ASP A 57 -0.94 -5.63 -11.14
CA ASP A 57 -1.79 -6.79 -11.41
C ASP A 57 -2.73 -7.13 -10.24
N LEU A 58 -2.69 -6.37 -9.14
CA LEU A 58 -3.52 -6.59 -7.94
C LEU A 58 -3.87 -5.26 -7.26
N PRO A 59 -5.02 -5.18 -6.56
CA PRO A 59 -5.25 -4.12 -5.58
C PRO A 59 -4.17 -4.12 -4.51
N GLN A 60 -3.56 -2.97 -4.27
CA GLN A 60 -2.50 -2.82 -3.29
C GLN A 60 -3.05 -2.24 -1.99
N HIS A 61 -2.64 -2.86 -0.88
CA HIS A 61 -2.91 -2.38 0.47
C HIS A 61 -1.61 -2.06 1.19
N CYS A 62 -1.67 -1.21 2.22
CA CYS A 62 -0.51 -0.91 3.04
C CYS A 62 0.06 -2.21 3.67
N GLY A 63 1.35 -2.47 3.46
CA GLY A 63 2.07 -3.64 3.97
C GLY A 63 2.16 -3.74 5.49
N ALA A 64 1.76 -2.69 6.23
CA ALA A 64 1.53 -2.78 7.67
C ALA A 64 0.30 -3.64 8.03
N GLY A 65 -0.56 -3.98 7.06
CA GLY A 65 -1.71 -4.85 7.25
C GLY A 65 -2.64 -4.35 8.36
N ALA A 66 -3.00 -5.24 9.28
CA ALA A 66 -3.83 -4.90 10.44
C ALA A 66 -3.19 -3.85 11.38
N ASP A 67 -1.86 -3.69 11.37
CA ASP A 67 -1.15 -2.68 12.16
C ASP A 67 -1.06 -1.32 11.43
N CYS A 68 -1.64 -1.21 10.24
CA CYS A 68 -1.72 0.06 9.53
C CYS A 68 -2.49 1.09 10.39
N MET A 69 -1.93 2.30 10.49
CA MET A 69 -2.57 3.41 11.21
C MET A 69 -3.90 3.82 10.57
N ASN A 70 -4.05 3.57 9.27
CA ASN A 70 -5.25 3.81 8.50
C ASN A 70 -5.88 2.49 8.02
N ALA A 71 -5.71 1.40 8.79
CA ALA A 71 -6.30 0.11 8.43
C ALA A 71 -7.82 0.23 8.26
N ILE A 72 -8.34 -0.48 7.28
CA ILE A 72 -9.78 -0.61 7.04
C ILE A 72 -10.28 -1.73 7.96
N GLU A 73 -11.30 -1.43 8.75
CA GLU A 73 -11.91 -2.37 9.70
C GLU A 73 -13.26 -2.86 9.17
N PHE A 74 -13.43 -4.17 9.13
CA PHE A 74 -14.66 -4.85 8.71
C PHE A 74 -15.60 -5.08 9.92
N PRO A 75 -16.92 -5.29 9.67
CA PRO A 75 -17.89 -5.54 10.74
C PRO A 75 -17.57 -6.69 11.69
N ASP A 76 -16.81 -7.68 11.24
CA ASP A 76 -16.37 -8.83 12.05
C ASP A 76 -15.15 -8.53 12.93
N GLY A 77 -14.57 -7.32 12.81
CA GLY A 77 -13.38 -6.87 13.53
C GLY A 77 -12.06 -7.20 12.82
N CYS A 78 -12.09 -7.84 11.65
CA CYS A 78 -10.91 -8.03 10.81
C CYS A 78 -10.42 -6.67 10.29
N ARG A 79 -9.10 -6.52 10.20
CA ARG A 79 -8.45 -5.29 9.74
C ARG A 79 -7.47 -5.60 8.61
N VAL A 80 -7.54 -4.82 7.54
CA VAL A 80 -6.59 -4.87 6.42
C VAL A 80 -5.90 -3.52 6.26
N GLY A 81 -4.71 -3.50 5.64
CA GLY A 81 -4.01 -2.24 5.40
C GLY A 81 -4.87 -1.25 4.61
N ALA A 82 -4.58 0.05 4.72
CA ALA A 82 -5.24 1.06 3.88
C ALA A 82 -5.12 0.69 2.39
N TRP A 83 -6.19 0.86 1.61
CA TRP A 83 -6.11 0.76 0.16
C TRP A 83 -5.21 1.88 -0.39
N LEU A 84 -4.33 1.54 -1.32
CA LEU A 84 -3.30 2.46 -1.82
C LEU A 84 -3.72 3.22 -3.08
N GLU A 85 -4.92 3.01 -3.60
CA GLU A 85 -5.44 3.72 -4.79
C GLU A 85 -4.57 3.52 -6.04
N ASN A 86 -3.97 2.34 -6.20
CA ASN A 86 -3.21 2.00 -7.40
C ASN A 86 -4.16 1.73 -8.57
N GLU A 87 -3.75 2.10 -9.79
CA GLU A 87 -4.39 1.63 -11.02
C GLU A 87 -4.16 0.12 -11.20
N LEU A 88 -5.08 -0.53 -11.92
CA LEU A 88 -4.97 -1.96 -12.24
C LEU A 88 -4.55 -2.15 -13.70
N THR A 89 -3.67 -3.11 -13.92
CA THR A 89 -3.43 -3.66 -15.27
C THR A 89 -4.66 -4.42 -15.75
N ALA A 90 -4.68 -4.81 -17.03
CA ALA A 90 -5.73 -5.69 -17.55
C ALA A 90 -5.85 -7.02 -16.78
N ASP A 91 -4.72 -7.59 -16.34
CA ASP A 91 -4.70 -8.81 -15.53
C ASP A 91 -5.24 -8.55 -14.12
N GLY A 92 -4.95 -7.38 -13.54
CA GLY A 92 -5.51 -6.98 -12.25
C GLY A 92 -7.01 -6.73 -12.27
N VAL A 93 -7.54 -6.21 -13.37
CA VAL A 93 -8.99 -6.09 -13.57
C VAL A 93 -9.64 -7.47 -13.57
N GLU A 94 -9.10 -8.43 -14.32
CA GLU A 94 -9.64 -9.79 -14.35
C GLU A 94 -9.58 -10.45 -12.98
N TYR A 95 -8.47 -10.28 -12.25
CA TYR A 95 -8.34 -10.77 -10.89
C TYR A 95 -9.44 -10.22 -9.96
N VAL A 96 -9.71 -8.91 -10.02
CA VAL A 96 -10.76 -8.29 -9.19
C VAL A 96 -12.14 -8.81 -9.59
N ARG A 97 -12.42 -8.99 -10.88
CA ARG A 97 -13.69 -9.60 -11.33
C ARG A 97 -13.88 -11.01 -10.78
N GLU A 98 -12.84 -11.84 -10.84
CA GLU A 98 -12.89 -13.19 -10.30
C GLU A 98 -13.12 -13.18 -8.78
N ALA A 99 -12.40 -12.33 -8.04
CA ALA A 99 -12.56 -12.18 -6.60
C ALA A 99 -13.99 -11.72 -6.21
N ILE A 100 -14.57 -10.76 -6.95
CA ILE A 100 -15.95 -10.30 -6.73
C ILE A 100 -16.95 -11.43 -6.97
N ARG A 101 -16.73 -12.27 -8.00
CA ARG A 101 -17.59 -13.41 -8.30
C ARG A 101 -17.52 -14.51 -7.23
N GLU A 102 -16.36 -14.70 -6.62
CA GLU A 102 -16.18 -15.62 -5.49
C GLU A 102 -16.79 -15.05 -4.20
N GLY A 103 -16.80 -13.72 -4.07
CA GLY A 103 -17.40 -12.98 -2.97
C GLY A 103 -16.46 -12.84 -1.77
N GLY A 104 -16.92 -12.08 -0.77
CA GLY A 104 -16.16 -11.77 0.45
C GLY A 104 -16.01 -10.27 0.66
N GLU A 105 -15.87 -9.86 1.92
CA GLU A 105 -15.93 -8.44 2.30
C GLU A 105 -14.83 -7.60 1.64
N VAL A 106 -13.63 -8.17 1.45
CA VAL A 106 -12.53 -7.49 0.75
C VAL A 106 -12.81 -7.32 -0.75
N ALA A 107 -13.44 -8.31 -1.38
CA ALA A 107 -13.78 -8.22 -2.79
C ALA A 107 -14.92 -7.21 -3.03
N GLU A 108 -15.90 -7.15 -2.13
CA GLU A 108 -16.95 -6.11 -2.14
C GLU A 108 -16.35 -4.71 -1.98
N LEU A 109 -15.37 -4.55 -1.09
CA LEU A 109 -14.63 -3.30 -0.94
C LEU A 109 -13.89 -2.91 -2.23
N TRP A 110 -13.25 -3.87 -2.91
CA TRP A 110 -12.60 -3.60 -4.20
C TRP A 110 -13.58 -3.19 -5.29
N ALA A 111 -14.80 -3.74 -5.30
CA ALA A 111 -15.84 -3.32 -6.23
C ALA A 111 -16.22 -1.84 -6.07
N GLU A 112 -16.22 -1.34 -4.83
CA GLU A 112 -16.44 0.09 -4.56
C GLU A 112 -15.29 0.96 -5.05
N PHE A 113 -14.06 0.54 -4.76
CA PHE A 113 -12.83 1.27 -5.13
C PHE A 113 -12.58 1.36 -6.62
N TYR A 114 -12.94 0.32 -7.35
CA TYR A 114 -12.74 0.21 -8.79
C TYR A 114 -14.06 0.30 -9.55
N CYS A 115 -15.08 0.99 -9.02
CA CYS A 115 -16.40 1.07 -9.64
C CYS A 115 -16.43 1.76 -11.02
N ASP A 116 -15.38 2.51 -11.37
CA ASP A 116 -15.21 3.12 -12.71
C ASP A 116 -14.67 2.12 -13.75
N TYR A 117 -14.21 0.94 -13.32
CA TYR A 117 -13.80 -0.13 -14.21
C TYR A 117 -15.03 -0.96 -14.62
N GLU A 118 -15.00 -1.57 -15.80
CA GLU A 118 -16.04 -2.51 -16.22
C GLU A 118 -15.89 -3.84 -15.46
N LEU A 119 -16.22 -3.89 -14.17
CA LEU A 119 -16.08 -5.08 -13.31
C LEU A 119 -17.29 -6.03 -13.40
#